data_AF-A0A067T8U8-F1
#
_entry.id   AF-A0A067T8U8-F1
#
_cell.length_a   1.000
_cell.length_b   1.000
_cell.length_c   1.000
_cell.angle_alpha   90.00
_cell.angle_beta   90.00
_cell.angle_gamma   90.00
#
_symmetry.space_group_name_H-M   'P 1'
#
loop_
_entity.id
_entity.type
_entity.pdbx_description
1 polymer ?
#
loop_
_entity_poly.entity_id
_entity_poly.type
_entity_poly.pdbx_seq_one_letter_code
_entity_poly.pdbx_strand_id
1 'polypeptide(L)'
;MDVADVTTHNEETPLLDDNRTRKNCGTTPLPKLQIAIVLLLQVCEPITSQSIYPYINALISELDITGGDERKVGYYAGLIESLFFATEAMTVLQWSRASDHLGRKPVLLTGLLGITVSMLSFGLSRTFWALVVSRCLTGLLNGNIGVMKSVMGELTDSTNRAEGFALMPVVWGFGATMGPLLGGSLSHPRERFPRYFGGSFWKQYPYFLPCLATSSYVLFAFIMTLCLFKETIPKRKSDQRNVESNGAKTRARDDPVPLRDLLVYPIILSVSNYVVLAFLNIVVCALLPLFLAMPLEIGGLNMDPPAIGYIIGSYGAGSAIFQAFFFARIVRYFGEKRVFVAAMSTFIPVFLSFPMINILARSCGQQSIVVWLLITILLALLAFLDMAYGTIFMYVTSSAPNKRSLGATNGLSQTTVSIARAIGPALSTSLFSYSVEQNVLWGFGVYAVFTILSIFALLLATRLPDKVWDDTEVDSNIG
;
A
#
# COMPACT_ATOMS: atom_id res chain seq x y z
N MET A 1 56.50 -15.73 -55.82
CA MET A 1 56.89 -14.33 -55.59
C MET A 1 55.61 -13.59 -55.26
N ASP A 2 55.17 -13.64 -54.00
CA ASP A 2 55.66 -12.78 -52.90
C ASP A 2 55.18 -11.34 -53.15
N VAL A 3 54.48 -10.63 -52.26
CA VAL A 3 54.29 -10.71 -50.81
C VAL A 3 53.00 -9.95 -50.46
N ALA A 4 52.40 -10.34 -49.34
CA ALA A 4 51.27 -9.69 -48.69
C ALA A 4 51.51 -8.19 -48.41
N ASP A 5 50.45 -7.38 -48.41
CA ASP A 5 50.44 -6.22 -47.53
C ASP A 5 49.08 -6.02 -46.86
N VAL A 6 49.17 -5.88 -45.55
CA VAL A 6 48.11 -5.83 -44.56
C VAL A 6 47.64 -4.38 -44.53
N THR A 7 46.43 -4.09 -45.02
CA THR A 7 45.82 -2.79 -44.78
C THR A 7 45.52 -2.64 -43.30
N THR A 8 46.39 -1.88 -42.64
CA THR A 8 46.25 -1.34 -41.30
C THR A 8 44.88 -0.67 -41.15
N HIS A 9 44.09 -1.16 -40.19
CA HIS A 9 42.90 -0.46 -39.71
C HIS A 9 43.34 0.87 -39.09
N ASN A 10 42.99 1.97 -39.74
CA ASN A 10 43.23 3.31 -39.24
C ASN A 10 42.17 3.64 -38.17
N GLU A 11 42.59 3.78 -36.90
CA GLU A 11 41.77 4.10 -35.72
C GLU A 11 41.30 5.57 -35.66
N GLU A 12 40.99 6.19 -36.80
CA GLU A 12 40.55 7.59 -36.87
C GLU A 12 39.22 7.76 -37.60
N THR A 13 38.31 6.78 -37.46
CA THR A 13 36.90 6.99 -37.80
C THR A 13 36.13 7.23 -36.50
N PRO A 14 35.52 8.42 -36.29
CA PRO A 14 34.66 8.62 -35.14
C PRO A 14 33.47 7.67 -35.26
N LEU A 15 33.42 6.67 -34.39
CA LEU A 15 32.29 5.77 -34.23
C LEU A 15 31.12 6.58 -33.68
N LEU A 16 30.17 6.86 -34.58
CA LEU A 16 28.86 7.44 -34.31
C LEU A 16 28.88 8.91 -33.88
N ASP A 17 28.43 9.74 -34.82
CA ASP A 17 27.95 11.09 -34.60
C ASP A 17 26.72 11.04 -33.65
N ASP A 18 26.97 10.97 -32.34
CA ASP A 18 25.96 10.92 -31.26
C ASP A 18 25.18 12.25 -31.11
N ASN A 19 25.39 13.16 -32.07
CA ASN A 19 24.69 14.43 -32.25
C ASN A 19 23.46 14.32 -33.16
N ARG A 20 22.94 13.11 -33.44
CA ARG A 20 21.52 12.97 -33.79
C ARG A 20 20.70 13.39 -32.60
N THR A 21 20.42 14.69 -32.55
CA THR A 21 19.25 15.30 -31.93
C THR A 21 18.68 14.43 -30.81
N ARG A 22 19.11 14.66 -29.56
CA ARG A 22 18.16 14.55 -28.44
C ARG A 22 17.01 15.50 -28.80
N LYS A 23 16.11 15.04 -29.66
CA LYS A 23 14.76 15.54 -29.77
C LYS A 23 14.34 15.58 -28.31
N ASN A 24 14.01 16.77 -27.81
CA ASN A 24 13.25 16.89 -26.57
C ASN A 24 12.06 15.96 -26.75
N CYS A 25 12.19 14.73 -26.29
CA CYS A 25 11.15 13.74 -26.37
C CYS A 25 10.19 14.23 -25.29
N GLY A 26 9.24 15.06 -25.71
CA GLY A 26 8.23 15.60 -24.82
C GLY A 26 7.64 14.45 -24.03
N THR A 27 7.34 14.69 -22.76
CA THR A 27 6.71 13.71 -21.89
C THR A 27 5.53 13.07 -22.60
N THR A 28 5.54 11.74 -22.70
CA THR A 28 4.44 11.04 -23.36
C THR A 28 3.16 11.27 -22.55
N PRO A 29 2.06 11.69 -23.19
CA PRO A 29 0.85 12.02 -22.47
C PRO A 29 0.23 10.74 -21.88
N LEU A 30 -0.02 10.77 -20.57
CA LEU A 30 -0.67 9.68 -19.87
C LEU A 30 -2.08 9.41 -20.43
N PRO A 31 -2.51 8.13 -20.56
CA PRO A 31 -3.87 7.77 -20.98
C PRO A 31 -4.89 8.11 -19.88
N LYS A 32 -5.30 9.39 -19.83
CA LYS A 32 -6.06 10.01 -18.73
C LYS A 32 -7.29 9.20 -18.30
N LEU A 33 -8.07 8.66 -19.24
CA LEU A 33 -9.27 7.89 -18.94
C LEU A 33 -8.94 6.56 -18.23
N GLN A 34 -7.92 5.82 -18.69
CA GLN A 34 -7.56 4.55 -18.06
C GLN A 34 -6.95 4.76 -16.69
N ILE A 35 -6.09 5.76 -16.54
CA ILE A 35 -5.54 6.12 -15.23
C ILE A 35 -6.65 6.55 -14.29
N ALA A 36 -7.58 7.41 -14.71
CA ALA A 36 -8.70 7.82 -13.86
C ALA A 36 -9.53 6.62 -13.34
N ILE A 37 -9.74 5.60 -14.17
CA ILE A 37 -10.42 4.36 -13.75
C ILE A 37 -9.55 3.58 -12.76
N VAL A 38 -8.25 3.42 -13.01
CA VAL A 38 -7.34 2.74 -12.07
C VAL A 38 -7.30 3.47 -10.73
N LEU A 39 -7.29 4.80 -10.72
CA LEU A 39 -7.33 5.59 -9.50
C LEU A 39 -8.64 5.42 -8.74
N LEU A 40 -9.79 5.42 -9.43
CA LEU A 40 -11.09 5.11 -8.83
C LEU A 40 -11.08 3.73 -8.15
N LEU A 41 -10.45 2.74 -8.79
CA LEU A 41 -10.36 1.38 -8.30
C LEU A 41 -9.43 1.31 -7.08
N GLN A 42 -8.32 2.03 -7.13
CA GLN A 42 -7.36 2.08 -6.03
C GLN A 42 -7.94 2.70 -4.75
N VAL A 43 -8.96 3.57 -4.84
CA VAL A 43 -9.64 4.14 -3.67
C VAL A 43 -10.49 3.08 -2.94
N CYS A 44 -11.03 2.08 -3.65
CA CYS A 44 -11.96 1.08 -3.09
C CYS A 44 -11.38 0.35 -1.88
N GLU A 45 -10.10 0.04 -1.96
CA GLU A 45 -9.41 -0.78 -0.99
C GLU A 45 -9.12 -0.06 0.34
N PRO A 46 -8.44 1.11 0.38
CA PRO A 46 -8.28 1.85 1.61
C PRO A 46 -9.62 2.25 2.22
N ILE A 47 -10.64 2.57 1.42
CA ILE A 47 -11.99 2.83 1.94
C ILE A 47 -12.55 1.60 2.67
N THR A 48 -12.52 0.43 2.03
CA THR A 48 -13.08 -0.79 2.62
C THR A 48 -12.27 -1.23 3.82
N SER A 49 -10.95 -1.31 3.71
CA SER A 49 -10.05 -1.70 4.80
C SER A 49 -10.16 -0.79 6.02
N GLN A 50 -10.16 0.53 5.84
CA GLN A 50 -10.12 1.48 6.97
C GLN A 50 -11.49 1.85 7.52
N SER A 51 -12.57 1.57 6.79
CA SER A 51 -13.92 1.88 7.27
C SER A 51 -14.32 1.15 8.55
N ILE A 52 -13.64 0.08 8.91
CA ILE A 52 -14.04 -0.74 10.06
C ILE A 52 -13.33 -0.31 11.35
N TYR A 53 -12.14 0.31 11.26
CA TYR A 53 -11.38 0.75 12.45
C TYR A 53 -12.19 1.57 13.47
N PRO A 54 -13.07 2.52 13.08
CA PRO A 54 -13.83 3.31 14.04
C PRO A 54 -14.81 2.51 14.90
N TYR A 55 -15.27 1.35 14.43
CA TYR A 55 -16.36 0.63 15.07
C TYR A 55 -16.05 -0.85 15.38
N ILE A 56 -14.92 -1.40 14.95
CA ILE A 56 -14.62 -2.82 15.15
C ILE A 56 -14.60 -3.22 16.62
N ASN A 57 -14.03 -2.37 17.49
CA ASN A 57 -13.99 -2.63 18.93
C ASN A 57 -15.40 -2.63 19.54
N ALA A 58 -16.25 -1.67 19.13
CA ALA A 58 -17.64 -1.62 19.58
C ALA A 58 -18.43 -2.84 19.10
N LEU A 59 -18.28 -3.22 17.83
CA LEU A 59 -18.93 -4.39 17.24
C LEU A 59 -18.55 -5.68 17.98
N ILE A 60 -17.27 -5.86 18.30
CA ILE A 60 -16.81 -7.03 19.07
C ILE A 60 -17.35 -7.02 20.50
N SER A 61 -17.41 -5.86 21.15
CA SER A 61 -17.99 -5.72 22.49
C SER A 61 -19.48 -6.06 22.52
N GLU A 62 -20.23 -5.65 21.49
CA GLU A 62 -21.68 -5.93 21.35
C GLU A 62 -22.01 -7.41 21.05
N LEU A 63 -21.05 -8.22 20.59
CA LEU A 63 -21.25 -9.62 20.20
C LEU A 63 -21.20 -10.63 21.38
N ASP A 64 -21.04 -10.16 22.62
CA ASP A 64 -21.02 -10.95 23.86
C ASP A 64 -20.00 -12.13 23.89
N ILE A 65 -19.00 -12.11 23.00
CA ILE A 65 -17.96 -13.16 22.93
C ILE A 65 -16.87 -13.01 23.99
N THR A 66 -16.73 -11.81 24.55
CA THR A 66 -15.72 -11.51 25.58
C THR A 66 -16.25 -11.75 27.00
N GLY A 67 -17.55 -12.04 27.16
CA GLY A 67 -18.20 -12.18 28.47
C GLY A 67 -18.05 -10.92 29.34
N GLY A 68 -17.99 -9.74 28.71
CA GLY A 68 -17.76 -8.46 29.37
C GLY A 68 -16.30 -8.10 29.65
N ASP A 69 -15.33 -8.92 29.25
CA ASP A 69 -13.90 -8.63 29.42
C ASP A 69 -13.40 -7.67 28.32
N GLU A 70 -13.35 -6.38 28.63
CA GLU A 70 -12.88 -5.33 27.70
C GLU A 70 -11.44 -5.55 27.21
N ARG A 71 -10.60 -6.27 27.97
CA ARG A 71 -9.22 -6.56 27.56
C ARG A 71 -9.15 -7.50 26.36
N LYS A 72 -10.15 -8.38 26.20
CA LYS A 72 -10.22 -9.33 25.08
C LYS A 72 -10.76 -8.71 23.80
N VAL A 73 -11.47 -7.58 23.89
CA VAL A 73 -12.07 -6.89 22.73
C VAL A 73 -10.98 -6.50 21.74
N GLY A 74 -9.90 -5.88 22.21
CA GLY A 74 -8.76 -5.49 21.37
C GLY A 74 -8.05 -6.69 20.71
N TYR A 75 -7.96 -7.82 21.41
CA TYR A 75 -7.39 -9.06 20.84
C TYR A 75 -8.23 -9.58 19.66
N TYR A 76 -9.55 -9.69 19.84
CA TYR A 76 -10.44 -10.15 18.77
C TYR A 76 -10.56 -9.15 17.61
N ALA A 77 -10.53 -7.84 17.89
CA ALA A 77 -10.49 -6.81 16.86
C ALA A 77 -9.20 -6.92 16.01
N GLY A 78 -8.04 -7.04 16.66
CA GLY A 78 -6.76 -7.26 15.98
C GLY A 78 -6.74 -8.56 15.18
N LEU A 79 -7.36 -9.64 15.68
CA LEU A 79 -7.48 -10.90 14.95
C LEU A 79 -8.28 -10.74 13.64
N ILE A 80 -9.40 -10.03 13.67
CA ILE A 80 -10.22 -9.73 12.46
C ILE A 80 -9.39 -8.95 11.42
N GLU A 81 -8.54 -8.01 11.86
CA GLU A 81 -7.66 -7.24 10.97
C GLU A 81 -6.53 -8.10 10.39
N SER A 82 -5.86 -8.90 11.22
CA SER A 82 -4.80 -9.82 10.78
C SER A 82 -5.32 -10.88 9.81
N LEU A 83 -6.54 -11.38 9.99
CA LEU A 83 -7.15 -12.38 9.10
C LEU A 83 -7.28 -11.89 7.65
N PHE A 84 -7.56 -10.60 7.45
CA PHE A 84 -7.61 -10.00 6.13
C PHE A 84 -6.25 -10.09 5.42
N PHE A 85 -5.17 -9.62 6.07
CA PHE A 85 -3.82 -9.67 5.49
C PHE A 85 -3.27 -11.10 5.37
N ALA A 86 -3.60 -11.98 6.31
CA ALA A 86 -3.20 -13.38 6.26
C ALA A 86 -3.83 -14.12 5.08
N THR A 87 -5.11 -13.87 4.80
CA THR A 87 -5.80 -14.46 3.63
C THR A 87 -5.39 -13.82 2.32
N GLU A 88 -5.15 -12.51 2.30
CA GLU A 88 -4.56 -11.81 1.15
C GLU A 88 -3.19 -12.40 0.78
N ALA A 89 -2.32 -12.64 1.77
CA ALA A 89 -1.00 -13.23 1.54
C ALA A 89 -1.09 -14.58 0.79
N MET A 90 -2.11 -15.38 1.08
CA MET A 90 -2.31 -16.69 0.48
C MET A 90 -2.81 -16.66 -0.97
N THR A 91 -3.50 -15.60 -1.40
CA THR A 91 -4.18 -15.55 -2.72
C THR A 91 -3.67 -14.47 -3.66
N VAL A 92 -3.01 -13.42 -3.15
CA VAL A 92 -2.65 -12.25 -3.97
C VAL A 92 -1.68 -12.57 -5.10
N LEU A 93 -0.74 -13.50 -4.87
CA LEU A 93 0.15 -13.98 -5.92
C LEU A 93 -0.61 -14.73 -7.03
N GLN A 94 -1.59 -15.55 -6.64
CA GLN A 94 -2.41 -16.35 -7.54
C GLN A 94 -3.27 -15.44 -8.41
N TRP A 95 -3.90 -14.42 -7.82
CA TRP A 95 -4.66 -13.41 -8.57
C TRP A 95 -3.77 -12.58 -9.49
N SER A 96 -2.58 -12.19 -9.02
CA SER A 96 -1.66 -11.40 -9.84
C SER A 96 -1.17 -12.20 -11.04
N ARG A 97 -0.82 -13.47 -10.87
CA ARG A 97 -0.46 -14.38 -11.98
C ARG A 97 -1.65 -14.72 -12.87
N ALA A 98 -2.82 -14.96 -12.29
CA ALA A 98 -4.04 -15.20 -13.06
C ALA A 98 -4.33 -14.00 -13.97
N SER A 99 -4.05 -12.79 -13.51
CA SER A 99 -4.24 -11.58 -14.32
C SER A 99 -3.24 -11.46 -15.48
N ASP A 100 -2.05 -12.07 -15.39
CA ASP A 100 -1.10 -12.14 -16.52
C ASP A 100 -1.64 -13.02 -17.67
N HIS A 101 -2.42 -14.06 -17.34
CA HIS A 101 -2.93 -15.03 -18.31
C HIS A 101 -4.36 -14.78 -18.77
N LEU A 102 -5.26 -14.42 -17.85
CA LEU A 102 -6.68 -14.18 -18.10
C LEU A 102 -6.97 -12.76 -18.60
N GLY A 103 -6.03 -11.82 -18.38
CA GLY A 103 -6.24 -10.38 -18.55
C GLY A 103 -6.42 -9.67 -17.22
N ARG A 104 -6.09 -8.38 -17.18
CA ARG A 104 -6.22 -7.51 -16.00
C ARG A 104 -7.70 -7.25 -15.70
N LYS A 105 -8.52 -7.00 -16.72
CA LYS A 105 -9.92 -6.58 -16.54
C LYS A 105 -10.78 -7.64 -15.83
N PRO A 106 -10.78 -8.93 -16.22
CA PRO A 106 -11.60 -9.94 -15.55
C PRO A 106 -11.23 -10.11 -14.08
N VAL A 107 -9.93 -10.10 -13.76
CA VAL A 107 -9.44 -10.27 -12.39
C VAL A 107 -9.84 -9.09 -11.49
N LEU A 108 -9.70 -7.86 -11.99
CA LEU A 108 -10.15 -6.66 -11.25
C LEU A 108 -11.65 -6.72 -10.95
N LEU A 109 -12.48 -7.12 -11.93
CA LEU A 109 -13.93 -7.24 -11.77
C LEU A 109 -14.31 -8.32 -10.74
N THR A 110 -13.64 -9.48 -10.76
CA THR A 110 -13.89 -10.53 -9.77
C THR A 110 -13.53 -10.09 -8.35
N GLY A 111 -12.42 -9.37 -8.19
CA GLY A 111 -12.01 -8.84 -6.89
C GLY A 111 -12.99 -7.78 -6.36
N LEU A 112 -13.41 -6.83 -7.20
CA LEU A 112 -14.38 -5.80 -6.81
C LEU A 112 -15.75 -6.38 -6.42
N LEU A 113 -16.23 -7.38 -7.16
CA LEU A 113 -17.47 -8.09 -6.81
C LEU A 113 -17.32 -8.81 -5.47
N GLY A 114 -16.17 -9.48 -5.28
CA GLY A 114 -15.84 -10.16 -4.03
C GLY A 114 -15.83 -9.23 -2.82
N ILE A 115 -15.17 -8.08 -2.94
CA ILE A 115 -15.14 -7.04 -1.90
C ILE A 115 -16.57 -6.55 -1.60
N THR A 116 -17.38 -6.29 -2.63
CA THR A 116 -18.77 -5.83 -2.47
C THR A 116 -19.60 -6.83 -1.67
N VAL A 117 -19.57 -8.11 -2.05
CA VAL A 117 -20.33 -9.17 -1.37
C VAL A 117 -19.83 -9.38 0.06
N SER A 118 -18.51 -9.40 0.25
CA SER A 118 -17.90 -9.62 1.58
C SER A 118 -18.23 -8.48 2.54
N MET A 119 -18.22 -7.24 2.06
CA MET A 119 -18.51 -6.07 2.88
C MET A 119 -19.99 -5.99 3.27
N LEU A 120 -20.91 -6.32 2.36
CA LEU A 120 -22.33 -6.46 2.70
C LEU A 120 -22.57 -7.59 3.71
N SER A 121 -21.87 -8.72 3.55
CA SER A 121 -21.92 -9.85 4.49
C SER A 121 -21.38 -9.46 5.88
N PHE A 122 -20.29 -8.68 5.94
CA PHE A 122 -19.73 -8.15 7.18
C PHE A 122 -20.75 -7.27 7.92
N GLY A 123 -21.42 -6.34 7.22
CA GLY A 123 -22.44 -5.48 7.82
C GLY A 123 -23.70 -6.21 8.31
N LEU A 124 -24.01 -7.39 7.76
CA LEU A 124 -25.13 -8.26 8.16
C LEU A 124 -24.73 -9.33 9.20
N SER A 125 -23.48 -9.35 9.64
CA SER A 125 -23.00 -10.37 10.57
C SER A 125 -23.42 -10.08 12.00
N ARG A 126 -23.87 -11.13 12.72
CA ARG A 126 -24.29 -11.08 14.13
C ARG A 126 -23.52 -12.06 15.02
N THR A 127 -22.54 -12.75 14.45
CA THR A 127 -21.71 -13.70 15.17
C THR A 127 -20.27 -13.42 14.82
N PHE A 128 -19.37 -13.67 15.77
CA PHE A 128 -17.94 -13.51 15.54
C PHE A 128 -17.45 -14.34 14.34
N TRP A 129 -17.93 -15.57 14.19
CA TRP A 129 -17.55 -16.42 13.06
C TRP A 129 -18.02 -15.90 11.71
N ALA A 130 -19.17 -15.24 11.64
CA ALA A 130 -19.62 -14.59 10.40
C ALA A 130 -18.70 -13.39 10.05
N LEU A 131 -18.21 -12.65 11.04
CA LEU A 131 -17.19 -11.61 10.83
C LEU A 131 -15.86 -12.19 10.35
N VAL A 132 -15.41 -13.29 10.96
CA VAL A 132 -14.19 -14.01 10.54
C VAL A 132 -14.31 -14.45 9.07
N VAL A 133 -15.41 -15.10 8.71
CA VAL A 133 -15.63 -15.60 7.33
C VAL A 133 -15.70 -14.45 6.34
N SER A 134 -16.44 -13.38 6.65
CA SER A 134 -16.54 -12.21 5.76
C SER A 134 -15.18 -11.51 5.58
N ARG A 135 -14.34 -11.46 6.62
CA ARG A 135 -12.97 -10.92 6.52
C ARG A 135 -12.05 -11.76 5.67
N CYS A 136 -12.07 -13.07 5.90
CA CYS A 136 -11.32 -14.01 5.08
C CYS A 136 -11.76 -13.90 3.62
N LEU A 137 -13.06 -13.78 3.35
CA LEU A 137 -13.57 -13.63 1.99
C LEU A 137 -13.08 -12.33 1.34
N THR A 138 -13.06 -11.21 2.08
CA THR A 138 -12.48 -9.96 1.59
C THR A 138 -11.01 -10.15 1.23
N GLY A 139 -10.18 -10.72 2.11
CA GLY A 139 -8.75 -10.91 1.83
C GLY A 139 -8.48 -11.91 0.70
N LEU A 140 -9.20 -13.03 0.66
CA LEU A 140 -9.08 -14.03 -0.41
C LEU A 140 -9.37 -13.46 -1.80
N LEU A 141 -10.33 -12.54 -1.90
CA LEU A 141 -10.75 -11.91 -3.16
C LEU A 141 -10.03 -10.57 -3.44
N ASN A 142 -9.19 -10.09 -2.52
CA ASN A 142 -8.50 -8.80 -2.64
C ASN A 142 -7.14 -8.91 -3.36
N GLY A 143 -7.13 -9.46 -4.58
CA GLY A 143 -5.94 -9.50 -5.43
C GLY A 143 -5.61 -8.17 -6.13
N ASN A 144 -6.45 -7.14 -5.94
CA ASN A 144 -6.48 -5.97 -6.81
C ASN A 144 -5.22 -5.09 -6.69
N ILE A 145 -4.56 -4.98 -5.52
CA ILE A 145 -3.34 -4.16 -5.38
C ILE A 145 -2.30 -4.56 -6.42
N GLY A 146 -1.95 -5.84 -6.47
CA GLY A 146 -0.88 -6.34 -7.33
C GLY A 146 -1.20 -6.12 -8.81
N VAL A 147 -2.46 -6.34 -9.18
CA VAL A 147 -2.96 -6.14 -10.55
C VAL A 147 -2.95 -4.65 -10.92
N MET A 148 -3.40 -3.75 -10.04
CA MET A 148 -3.43 -2.31 -10.29
C MET A 148 -2.02 -1.70 -10.41
N LYS A 149 -1.05 -2.17 -9.62
CA LYS A 149 0.36 -1.79 -9.76
C LYS A 149 0.92 -2.21 -11.13
N SER A 150 0.58 -3.42 -11.56
CA SER A 150 0.99 -3.94 -12.87
C SER A 150 0.38 -3.11 -14.01
N VAL A 151 -0.92 -2.80 -13.92
CA VAL A 151 -1.60 -1.90 -14.85
C VAL A 151 -0.93 -0.52 -14.87
N MET A 152 -0.62 0.06 -13.71
CA MET A 152 0.07 1.37 -13.67
C MET A 152 1.44 1.31 -14.35
N GLY A 153 2.21 0.24 -14.13
CA GLY A 153 3.49 0.00 -14.82
C GLY A 153 3.35 -0.20 -16.33
N GLU A 154 2.25 -0.81 -16.79
CA GLU A 154 1.94 -0.99 -18.21
C GLU A 154 1.49 0.30 -18.92
N LEU A 155 0.82 1.20 -18.19
CA LEU A 155 0.30 2.48 -18.69
C LEU A 155 1.31 3.63 -18.63
N THR A 156 2.43 3.43 -17.93
CA THR A 156 3.49 4.43 -17.77
C THR A 156 4.76 4.01 -18.50
N ASP A 157 5.62 4.98 -18.77
CA ASP A 157 6.96 4.78 -19.32
C ASP A 157 8.00 5.58 -18.52
N SER A 158 9.28 5.47 -18.85
CA SER A 158 10.36 6.15 -18.15
C SER A 158 10.20 7.68 -18.08
N THR A 159 9.45 8.30 -18.99
CA THR A 159 9.26 9.76 -19.03
C THR A 159 8.16 10.25 -18.09
N ASN A 160 7.16 9.40 -17.80
CA ASN A 160 5.97 9.77 -17.02
C ASN A 160 5.71 8.88 -15.79
N ARG A 161 6.57 7.88 -15.53
CA ARG A 161 6.46 6.93 -14.39
C ARG A 161 6.29 7.66 -13.07
N ALA A 162 7.11 8.66 -12.79
CA ALA A 162 7.01 9.44 -11.56
C ALA A 162 5.64 10.14 -11.41
N GLU A 163 5.04 10.61 -12.51
CA GLU A 163 3.72 11.26 -12.48
C GLU A 163 2.59 10.24 -12.29
N GLY A 164 2.66 9.07 -12.94
CA GLY A 164 1.67 8.01 -12.75
C GLY A 164 1.71 7.42 -11.33
N PHE A 165 2.90 7.12 -10.82
CA PHE A 165 3.08 6.57 -9.47
C PHE A 165 2.85 7.60 -8.36
N ALA A 166 2.95 8.91 -8.65
CA ALA A 166 2.54 9.98 -7.73
C ALA A 166 1.08 9.88 -7.32
N LEU A 167 0.23 9.37 -8.20
CA LEU A 167 -1.21 9.30 -7.98
C LEU A 167 -1.60 8.16 -7.04
N MET A 168 -0.74 7.15 -6.86
CA MET A 168 -1.04 6.00 -6.00
C MET A 168 -1.09 6.38 -4.50
N PRO A 169 -0.08 7.07 -3.92
CA PRO A 169 -0.16 7.55 -2.55
C PRO A 169 -1.30 8.55 -2.31
N VAL A 170 -1.61 9.40 -3.31
CA VAL A 170 -2.72 10.37 -3.22
C VAL A 170 -4.06 9.66 -3.03
N VAL A 171 -4.31 8.65 -3.85
CA VAL A 171 -5.52 7.82 -3.75
C VAL A 171 -5.59 7.08 -2.42
N TRP A 172 -4.46 6.53 -1.97
CA TRP A 172 -4.39 5.87 -0.67
C TRP A 172 -4.75 6.83 0.47
N GLY A 173 -4.17 8.04 0.48
CA GLY A 173 -4.50 9.08 1.46
C GLY A 173 -5.97 9.47 1.43
N PHE A 174 -6.56 9.66 0.23
CA PHE A 174 -7.99 9.94 0.08
C PHE A 174 -8.88 8.84 0.68
N GLY A 175 -8.58 7.58 0.36
CA GLY A 175 -9.32 6.45 0.92
C GLY A 175 -9.12 6.27 2.43
N ALA A 176 -7.92 6.55 2.94
CA ALA A 176 -7.59 6.53 4.36
C ALA A 176 -8.34 7.64 5.14
N THR A 177 -8.69 8.75 4.50
CA THR A 177 -9.57 9.77 5.10
C THR A 177 -11.04 9.36 5.02
N MET A 178 -11.50 8.91 3.84
CA MET A 178 -12.90 8.58 3.60
C MET A 178 -13.36 7.33 4.36
N GLY A 179 -12.51 6.32 4.51
CA GLY A 179 -12.84 5.06 5.19
C GLY A 179 -13.33 5.31 6.62
N PRO A 180 -12.48 5.83 7.55
CA PRO A 180 -12.87 6.09 8.92
C PRO A 180 -14.05 7.07 9.05
N LEU A 181 -14.14 8.07 8.16
CA LEU A 181 -15.27 9.00 8.14
C LEU A 181 -16.58 8.28 7.85
N LEU A 182 -16.64 7.44 6.81
CA LEU A 182 -17.83 6.64 6.50
C LEU A 182 -18.14 5.65 7.62
N GLY A 183 -17.12 4.99 8.16
CA GLY A 183 -17.25 4.04 9.26
C GLY A 183 -17.86 4.62 10.52
N GLY A 184 -17.28 5.71 11.04
CA GLY A 184 -17.69 6.31 12.31
C GLY A 184 -18.89 7.24 12.22
N SER A 185 -19.16 7.88 11.06
CA SER A 185 -20.31 8.78 10.91
C SER A 185 -21.61 8.04 10.65
N LEU A 186 -21.56 6.87 10.01
CA LEU A 186 -22.74 6.11 9.59
C LEU A 186 -23.08 4.95 10.53
N SER A 187 -22.23 4.65 11.52
CA SER A 187 -22.54 3.66 12.57
C SER A 187 -23.74 4.09 13.43
N HIS A 188 -24.48 3.10 13.94
CA HIS A 188 -25.68 3.29 14.77
C HIS A 188 -26.70 4.27 14.16
N PRO A 189 -27.16 4.03 12.92
CA PRO A 189 -27.97 5.00 12.17
C PRO A 189 -29.31 5.30 12.83
N ARG A 190 -29.87 4.35 13.60
CA ARG A 190 -31.10 4.57 14.36
C ARG A 190 -30.94 5.64 15.44
N GLU A 191 -29.82 5.64 16.13
CA GLU A 191 -29.54 6.59 17.22
C GLU A 191 -29.17 7.96 16.67
N ARG A 192 -28.38 7.98 15.59
CA ARG A 192 -27.85 9.20 15.00
C ARG A 192 -28.81 9.91 14.05
N PHE A 193 -29.60 9.15 13.30
CA PHE A 193 -30.52 9.63 12.28
C PHE A 193 -31.93 9.04 12.46
N PRO A 194 -32.57 9.21 13.64
CA PRO A 194 -33.83 8.54 13.99
C PRO A 194 -34.98 8.86 13.03
N ARG A 195 -34.97 10.04 12.40
CA ARG A 195 -35.97 10.48 11.43
C ARG A 195 -36.01 9.63 10.15
N TYR A 196 -34.87 9.12 9.71
CA TYR A 196 -34.75 8.36 8.46
C TYR A 196 -34.55 6.85 8.70
N PHE A 197 -33.96 6.46 9.84
CA PHE A 197 -33.55 5.09 10.12
C PHE A 197 -34.20 4.51 11.39
N GLY A 198 -35.46 4.83 11.66
CA GLY A 198 -36.21 4.37 12.84
C GLY A 198 -36.60 2.87 12.84
N GLY A 199 -36.40 2.16 11.73
CA GLY A 199 -36.81 0.75 11.59
C GLY A 199 -36.07 -0.23 12.51
N SER A 200 -36.70 -1.37 12.83
CA SER A 200 -36.13 -2.44 13.67
C SER A 200 -34.83 -3.02 13.10
N PHE A 201 -34.72 -3.08 11.76
CA PHE A 201 -33.53 -3.56 11.06
C PHE A 201 -32.25 -2.84 11.50
N TRP A 202 -32.29 -1.51 11.61
CA TRP A 202 -31.13 -0.69 11.98
C TRP A 202 -30.71 -0.83 13.44
N LYS A 203 -31.62 -1.31 14.29
CA LYS A 203 -31.29 -1.73 15.66
C LYS A 203 -30.57 -3.08 15.67
N GLN A 204 -30.98 -3.99 14.79
CA GLN A 204 -30.41 -5.33 14.69
C GLN A 204 -29.07 -5.34 13.92
N TYR A 205 -28.85 -4.35 13.06
CA TYR A 205 -27.65 -4.20 12.23
C TYR A 205 -27.09 -2.76 12.29
N PRO A 206 -26.52 -2.35 13.44
CA PRO A 206 -26.03 -0.98 13.64
C PRO A 206 -24.87 -0.60 12.70
N TYR A 207 -24.16 -1.58 12.15
CA TYR A 207 -23.00 -1.36 11.26
C TYR A 207 -23.27 -1.67 9.78
N PHE A 208 -24.53 -1.96 9.41
CA PHE A 208 -24.84 -2.24 8.01
C PHE A 208 -24.75 -0.99 7.13
N LEU A 209 -25.14 0.19 7.62
CA LEU A 209 -25.10 1.43 6.84
C LEU A 209 -23.68 1.83 6.38
N PRO A 210 -22.64 1.84 7.24
CA PRO A 210 -21.29 2.13 6.76
C PRO A 210 -20.82 1.08 5.74
N CYS A 211 -21.15 -0.20 5.94
CA CYS A 211 -20.83 -1.26 4.98
C CYS A 211 -21.55 -1.11 3.65
N LEU A 212 -22.81 -0.66 3.67
CA LEU A 212 -23.59 -0.39 2.47
C LEU A 212 -23.00 0.80 1.70
N ALA A 213 -22.59 1.87 2.38
CA ALA A 213 -21.99 3.04 1.76
C ALA A 213 -20.66 2.70 1.07
N THR A 214 -19.77 1.96 1.75
CA THR A 214 -18.50 1.52 1.15
C THR A 214 -18.74 0.55 0.00
N SER A 215 -19.63 -0.44 0.16
CA SER A 215 -19.98 -1.38 -0.91
C SER A 215 -20.60 -0.69 -2.13
N SER A 216 -21.38 0.37 -1.93
CA SER A 216 -21.97 1.15 -3.03
C SER A 216 -20.89 1.87 -3.85
N TYR A 217 -19.84 2.39 -3.19
CA TYR A 217 -18.69 2.96 -3.87
C TYR A 217 -17.93 1.90 -4.69
N VAL A 218 -17.68 0.73 -4.11
CA VAL A 218 -17.01 -0.39 -4.81
C VAL A 218 -17.84 -0.88 -6.00
N LEU A 219 -19.16 -0.96 -5.85
CA LEU A 219 -20.07 -1.34 -6.93
C LEU A 219 -20.06 -0.30 -8.05
N PHE A 220 -20.00 0.99 -7.71
CA PHE A 220 -19.82 2.05 -8.70
C PHE A 220 -18.50 1.88 -9.47
N ALA A 221 -17.39 1.62 -8.77
CA ALA A 221 -16.10 1.34 -9.41
C ALA A 221 -16.12 0.07 -10.27
N PHE A 222 -16.85 -0.97 -9.86
CA PHE A 222 -17.09 -2.18 -10.65
C PHE A 222 -17.81 -1.86 -11.98
N ILE A 223 -18.90 -1.09 -11.94
CA ILE A 223 -19.64 -0.68 -13.14
C ILE A 223 -18.76 0.16 -14.06
N MET A 224 -18.01 1.11 -13.51
CA MET A 224 -17.09 1.95 -14.28
C MET A 224 -15.99 1.12 -14.96
N THR A 225 -15.44 0.12 -14.26
CA THR A 225 -14.46 -0.82 -14.83
C THR A 225 -15.07 -1.68 -15.93
N LEU A 226 -16.28 -2.19 -15.70
CA LEU A 226 -16.97 -3.04 -16.64
C LEU A 226 -17.21 -2.31 -17.97
N CYS A 227 -17.68 -1.05 -17.91
CA CYS A 227 -18.05 -0.27 -19.09
C CYS A 227 -16.86 0.40 -19.79
N LEU A 228 -15.90 0.96 -19.03
CA LEU A 228 -14.91 1.90 -19.59
C LEU A 228 -13.48 1.36 -19.59
N PHE A 229 -13.13 0.43 -18.70
CA PHE A 229 -11.77 -0.09 -18.64
C PHE A 229 -11.50 -1.00 -19.86
N LYS A 230 -10.40 -0.74 -20.57
CA LYS A 230 -9.94 -1.58 -21.68
C LYS A 230 -8.81 -2.47 -21.19
N GLU A 231 -8.80 -3.70 -21.68
CA GLU A 231 -7.76 -4.67 -21.37
C GLU A 231 -6.39 -4.15 -21.82
N THR A 232 -5.39 -4.23 -20.94
CA THR A 232 -4.02 -3.75 -21.22
C THR A 232 -3.17 -4.85 -21.85
N ILE A 233 -3.47 -6.12 -21.56
CA ILE A 233 -2.77 -7.26 -22.15
C ILE A 233 -3.31 -7.53 -23.57
N PRO A 234 -2.46 -7.56 -24.62
CA PRO A 234 -2.90 -7.90 -25.97
C PRO A 234 -3.50 -9.31 -26.01
N LYS A 235 -4.76 -9.45 -26.46
CA LYS A 235 -5.35 -10.76 -26.72
C LYS A 235 -4.50 -11.48 -27.77
N ARG A 236 -4.09 -12.72 -27.47
CA ARG A 236 -3.39 -13.64 -28.39
C ARG A 236 -4.22 -13.78 -29.67
N LYS A 237 -3.97 -12.94 -30.67
CA LYS A 237 -4.46 -13.19 -32.01
C LYS A 237 -3.79 -14.47 -32.50
N SER A 238 -4.59 -15.32 -33.10
CA SER A 238 -4.25 -16.57 -33.74
C SER A 238 -3.34 -16.38 -34.96
N ASP A 239 -2.18 -15.73 -34.81
CA ASP A 239 -1.12 -15.67 -35.85
C ASP A 239 -0.18 -16.90 -35.79
N GLN A 240 -0.60 -17.95 -35.09
CA GLN A 240 0.07 -19.25 -35.08
C GLN A 240 -0.04 -20.04 -36.39
N ARG A 241 -0.64 -19.49 -37.46
CA ARG A 241 -0.72 -20.21 -38.74
C ARG A 241 0.35 -19.89 -39.78
N ASN A 242 1.15 -18.81 -39.65
CA ASN A 242 2.06 -18.39 -40.73
C ASN A 242 3.55 -18.24 -40.35
N VAL A 243 4.01 -18.70 -39.18
CA VAL A 243 5.44 -18.61 -38.81
C VAL A 243 5.97 -19.96 -38.32
N GLU A 244 5.69 -21.05 -39.04
CA GLU A 244 6.49 -22.27 -38.96
C GLU A 244 7.40 -22.32 -40.19
N SER A 245 8.53 -21.58 -40.16
CA SER A 245 9.66 -21.96 -41.00
C SER A 245 11.02 -21.41 -40.59
N ASN A 246 11.16 -20.29 -39.86
CA ASN A 246 12.52 -19.81 -39.52
C ASN A 246 12.52 -18.97 -38.23
N GLY A 247 13.20 -19.45 -37.17
CA GLY A 247 13.50 -18.64 -35.98
C GLY A 247 13.19 -19.30 -34.63
N ALA A 248 13.70 -20.50 -34.37
CA ALA A 248 13.54 -21.18 -33.08
C ALA A 248 14.37 -20.57 -31.91
N LYS A 249 15.07 -19.44 -32.11
CA LYS A 249 15.91 -18.80 -31.07
C LYS A 249 15.34 -17.52 -30.44
N THR A 250 14.26 -16.94 -30.99
CA THR A 250 13.68 -15.68 -30.47
C THR A 250 12.41 -15.89 -29.63
N ARG A 251 11.90 -17.12 -29.54
CA ARG A 251 10.59 -17.42 -28.90
C ARG A 251 10.61 -17.56 -27.37
N ALA A 252 11.77 -17.62 -26.73
CA ALA A 252 11.87 -17.88 -25.29
C ALA A 252 11.86 -16.62 -24.39
N ARG A 253 11.87 -15.41 -24.94
CA ARG A 253 12.06 -14.17 -24.15
C ARG A 253 10.80 -13.55 -23.55
N ASP A 254 9.60 -13.94 -23.99
CA ASP A 254 8.34 -13.24 -23.65
C ASP A 254 7.34 -14.07 -22.83
N ASP A 255 7.68 -15.25 -22.33
CA ASP A 255 6.78 -15.97 -21.41
C ASP A 255 6.95 -15.51 -19.96
N PRO A 256 5.91 -15.61 -19.10
CA PRO A 256 6.05 -15.28 -17.69
C PRO A 256 7.12 -16.16 -17.05
N VAL A 257 8.11 -15.51 -16.45
CA VAL A 257 9.28 -16.17 -15.88
C VAL A 257 8.84 -17.03 -14.66
N PRO A 258 9.39 -18.25 -14.48
CA PRO A 258 9.11 -19.06 -13.29
C PRO A 258 9.44 -18.31 -11.99
N LEU A 259 8.68 -18.54 -10.91
CA LEU A 259 8.85 -17.80 -9.64
C LEU A 259 10.27 -17.85 -9.07
N ARG A 260 10.96 -18.99 -9.22
CA ARG A 260 12.36 -19.14 -8.78
C ARG A 260 13.32 -18.22 -9.53
N ASP A 261 13.01 -17.93 -10.79
CA ASP A 261 13.84 -17.13 -11.69
C ASP A 261 13.51 -15.63 -11.52
N LEU A 262 12.45 -15.29 -10.77
CA LEU A 262 12.16 -13.93 -10.29
C LEU A 262 12.94 -13.56 -9.03
N LEU A 263 13.63 -14.50 -8.38
CA LEU A 263 14.46 -14.24 -7.20
C LEU A 263 15.83 -13.68 -7.61
N VAL A 264 15.82 -12.66 -8.46
CA VAL A 264 17.00 -11.92 -8.89
C VAL A 264 17.28 -10.77 -7.94
N TYR A 265 18.55 -10.33 -7.89
CA TYR A 265 19.00 -9.27 -7.00
C TYR A 265 18.13 -7.99 -7.06
N PRO A 266 17.75 -7.44 -8.23
CA PRO A 266 16.87 -6.28 -8.31
C PRO A 266 15.51 -6.46 -7.61
N ILE A 267 14.87 -7.62 -7.80
CA ILE A 267 13.58 -7.93 -7.20
C ILE A 267 13.76 -8.13 -5.70
N ILE A 268 14.71 -8.97 -5.28
CA ILE A 268 14.94 -9.26 -3.85
C ILE A 268 15.19 -7.96 -3.08
N LEU A 269 16.04 -7.08 -3.61
CA LEU A 269 16.38 -5.82 -2.94
C LEU A 269 15.17 -4.86 -2.86
N SER A 270 14.41 -4.74 -3.96
CA SER A 270 13.22 -3.87 -4.02
C SER A 270 12.10 -4.40 -3.11
N VAL A 271 11.85 -5.71 -3.14
CA VAL A 271 10.84 -6.38 -2.30
C VAL A 271 11.24 -6.32 -0.83
N SER A 272 12.51 -6.54 -0.48
CA SER A 272 12.96 -6.47 0.91
C SER A 272 12.75 -5.07 1.50
N ASN A 273 13.08 -4.02 0.75
CA ASN A 273 12.80 -2.64 1.15
C ASN A 273 11.29 -2.37 1.29
N TYR A 274 10.48 -2.92 0.38
CA TYR A 274 9.02 -2.78 0.47
C TYR A 274 8.44 -3.48 1.71
N VAL A 275 8.91 -4.69 2.02
CA VAL A 275 8.49 -5.44 3.21
C VAL A 275 8.81 -4.67 4.49
N VAL A 276 10.03 -4.14 4.60
CA VAL A 276 10.45 -3.36 5.78
C VAL A 276 9.67 -2.06 5.91
N LEU A 277 9.45 -1.32 4.80
CA LEU A 277 8.60 -0.14 4.79
C LEU A 277 7.18 -0.47 5.28
N ALA A 278 6.57 -1.52 4.71
CA ALA A 278 5.19 -1.89 5.03
C ALA A 278 5.06 -2.36 6.48
N PHE A 279 6.05 -3.09 7.00
CA PHE A 279 6.11 -3.53 8.39
C PHE A 279 6.21 -2.35 9.35
N LEU A 280 7.17 -1.45 9.17
CA LEU A 280 7.31 -0.29 10.06
C LEU A 280 6.10 0.65 9.96
N ASN A 281 5.55 0.83 8.76
CA ASN A 281 4.37 1.67 8.56
C ASN A 281 3.13 1.08 9.26
N ILE A 282 2.86 -0.23 9.15
CA ILE A 282 1.71 -0.83 9.83
C ILE A 282 1.85 -0.78 11.35
N VAL A 283 3.08 -0.88 11.87
CA VAL A 283 3.38 -0.69 13.29
C VAL A 283 3.02 0.73 13.73
N VAL A 284 3.40 1.75 12.96
CA VAL A 284 3.03 3.14 13.25
C VAL A 284 1.51 3.32 13.19
N CYS A 285 0.83 2.74 12.20
CA CYS A 285 -0.63 2.79 12.08
C CYS A 285 -1.35 2.13 13.27
N ALA A 286 -0.77 1.08 13.87
CA ALA A 286 -1.33 0.44 15.06
C ALA A 286 -1.02 1.22 16.35
N LEU A 287 0.22 1.73 16.48
CA LEU A 287 0.66 2.44 17.69
C LEU A 287 0.08 3.86 17.80
N LEU A 288 -0.13 4.57 16.69
CA LEU A 288 -0.63 5.95 16.72
C LEU A 288 -2.00 6.10 17.43
N PRO A 289 -3.08 5.41 17.03
CA PRO A 289 -4.36 5.52 17.72
C PRO A 289 -4.28 5.00 19.16
N LEU A 290 -3.51 3.94 19.41
CA LEU A 290 -3.29 3.39 20.75
C LEU A 290 -2.64 4.43 21.67
N PHE A 291 -1.58 5.08 21.22
CA PHE A 291 -0.89 6.14 21.93
C PHE A 291 -1.81 7.33 22.24
N LEU A 292 -2.61 7.77 21.26
CA LEU A 292 -3.53 8.88 21.48
C LEU A 292 -4.61 8.54 22.52
N ALA A 293 -5.10 7.30 22.53
CA ALA A 293 -6.17 6.84 23.44
C ALA A 293 -5.70 6.55 24.88
N MET A 294 -4.48 6.01 25.06
CA MET A 294 -4.07 5.50 26.37
C MET A 294 -3.88 6.59 27.43
N PRO A 295 -4.13 6.29 28.72
CA PRO A 295 -3.91 7.22 29.82
C PRO A 295 -2.50 7.84 29.82
N LEU A 296 -2.42 9.09 30.29
CA LEU A 296 -1.17 9.85 30.33
C LEU A 296 -0.10 9.14 31.19
N GLU A 297 -0.52 8.46 32.26
CA GLU A 297 0.32 7.78 33.26
C GLU A 297 1.06 6.57 32.70
N ILE A 298 0.51 5.91 31.69
CA ILE A 298 1.09 4.71 31.07
C ILE A 298 1.73 4.97 29.70
N GLY A 299 1.81 6.24 29.29
CA GLY A 299 2.57 6.63 28.10
C GLY A 299 1.73 7.09 26.90
N GLY A 300 0.42 7.30 27.06
CA GLY A 300 -0.46 7.83 26.01
C GLY A 300 -0.85 9.31 26.20
N LEU A 301 -1.91 9.78 25.54
CA LEU A 301 -2.39 11.16 25.65
C LEU A 301 -3.79 11.32 26.23
N ASN A 302 -4.47 10.23 26.59
CA ASN A 302 -5.83 10.22 27.14
C ASN A 302 -6.82 11.05 26.31
N MET A 303 -6.78 10.88 24.98
CA MET A 303 -7.67 11.61 24.06
C MET A 303 -8.96 10.84 23.83
N ASP A 304 -10.06 11.59 23.79
CA ASP A 304 -11.36 11.03 23.44
C ASP A 304 -11.38 10.53 21.98
N PRO A 305 -12.16 9.47 21.67
CA PRO A 305 -12.23 8.91 20.32
C PRO A 305 -12.51 9.91 19.19
N PRO A 306 -13.38 10.94 19.34
CA PRO A 306 -13.59 11.95 18.30
C PRO A 306 -12.32 12.76 17.98
N ALA A 307 -11.51 13.10 18.98
CA ALA A 307 -10.27 13.85 18.79
C ALA A 307 -9.24 13.01 18.02
N ILE A 308 -9.13 11.73 18.34
CA ILE A 308 -8.29 10.76 17.59
C ILE A 308 -8.73 10.71 16.13
N GLY A 309 -10.04 10.63 15.87
CA GLY A 309 -10.61 10.65 14.53
C GLY A 309 -10.25 11.91 13.74
N TYR A 310 -10.31 13.10 14.35
CA TYR A 310 -9.90 14.34 13.69
C TYR A 310 -8.40 14.40 13.40
N ILE A 311 -7.56 13.94 14.32
CA ILE A 311 -6.10 13.88 14.13
C ILE A 311 -5.74 12.97 12.96
N ILE A 312 -6.22 11.72 12.96
CA ILE A 312 -5.95 10.74 11.90
C ILE A 312 -6.56 11.19 10.57
N GLY A 313 -7.78 11.74 10.61
CA GLY A 313 -8.45 12.28 9.42
C GLY A 313 -7.67 13.45 8.79
N SER A 314 -7.16 14.37 9.61
CA SER A 314 -6.33 15.49 9.16
C SER A 314 -5.01 15.03 8.54
N TYR A 315 -4.40 13.97 9.10
CA TYR A 315 -3.22 13.33 8.51
C TYR A 315 -3.52 12.76 7.12
N GLY A 316 -4.59 11.97 6.97
CA GLY A 316 -4.94 11.41 5.65
C GLY A 316 -5.17 12.49 4.59
N ALA A 317 -5.89 13.56 4.97
CA ALA A 317 -6.18 14.67 4.07
C ALA A 317 -4.91 15.47 3.72
N GLY A 318 -4.09 15.79 4.74
CA GLY A 318 -2.82 16.49 4.57
C GLY A 318 -1.82 15.70 3.73
N SER A 319 -1.72 14.39 3.96
CA SER A 319 -0.88 13.49 3.17
C SER A 319 -1.36 13.45 1.71
N ALA A 320 -2.65 13.26 1.46
CA ALA A 320 -3.18 13.25 0.09
C ALA A 320 -2.88 14.55 -0.68
N ILE A 321 -3.08 15.71 -0.03
CA ILE A 321 -2.74 17.03 -0.62
C ILE A 321 -1.24 17.12 -0.88
N PHE A 322 -0.41 16.77 0.11
CA PHE A 322 1.03 16.84 -0.02
C PHE A 322 1.56 15.97 -1.17
N GLN A 323 1.10 14.72 -1.26
CA GLN A 323 1.50 13.80 -2.34
C GLN A 323 1.07 14.34 -3.71
N ALA A 324 -0.13 14.91 -3.82
CA ALA A 324 -0.67 15.39 -5.10
C ALA A 324 0.15 16.55 -5.69
N PHE A 325 0.61 17.48 -4.84
CA PHE A 325 1.34 18.66 -5.29
C PHE A 325 2.86 18.46 -5.33
N PHE A 326 3.42 17.66 -4.41
CA PHE A 326 4.86 17.64 -4.17
C PHE A 326 5.55 16.36 -4.59
N PHE A 327 4.89 15.20 -4.65
CA PHE A 327 5.58 13.93 -4.89
C PHE A 327 6.38 13.92 -6.19
N ALA A 328 5.71 14.14 -7.33
CA ALA A 328 6.38 14.10 -8.64
C ALA A 328 7.44 15.19 -8.79
N ARG A 329 7.28 16.33 -8.12
CA ARG A 329 8.26 17.43 -8.16
C ARG A 329 9.51 17.09 -7.36
N ILE A 330 9.33 16.57 -6.14
CA ILE A 330 10.42 16.18 -5.25
C ILE A 330 11.18 15.00 -5.86
N VAL A 331 10.50 13.97 -6.37
CA VAL A 331 11.13 12.82 -7.02
C VAL A 331 11.95 13.24 -8.25
N ARG A 332 11.41 14.08 -9.13
CA ARG A 332 12.15 14.57 -10.30
C ARG A 332 13.38 15.40 -9.93
N TYR A 333 13.32 16.15 -8.83
CA TYR A 333 14.41 17.03 -8.42
C TYR A 333 15.52 16.30 -7.64
N PHE A 334 15.14 15.41 -6.71
CA PHE A 334 16.09 14.73 -5.82
C PHE A 334 16.45 13.30 -6.28
N GLY A 335 15.66 12.68 -7.16
CA GLY A 335 15.79 11.29 -7.56
C GLY A 335 15.08 10.32 -6.60
N GLU A 336 14.72 9.13 -7.11
CA GLU A 336 13.91 8.14 -6.41
C GLU A 336 14.59 7.61 -5.15
N LYS A 337 15.89 7.28 -5.23
CA LYS A 337 16.65 6.76 -4.09
C LYS A 337 16.72 7.76 -2.94
N ARG A 338 17.09 9.02 -3.23
CA ARG A 338 17.28 10.04 -2.18
C ARG A 338 15.96 10.32 -1.47
N VAL A 339 14.87 10.37 -2.22
CA VAL A 339 13.52 10.51 -1.64
C VAL A 339 13.15 9.29 -0.80
N PHE A 340 13.39 8.07 -1.29
CA PHE A 340 13.11 6.87 -0.51
C PHE A 340 13.92 6.82 0.79
N VAL A 341 15.23 7.07 0.74
CA VAL A 341 16.11 7.09 1.91
C VAL A 341 15.70 8.19 2.90
N ALA A 342 15.38 9.40 2.42
CA ALA A 342 14.89 10.48 3.27
C ALA A 342 13.56 10.11 3.95
N ALA A 343 12.61 9.55 3.20
CA ALA A 343 11.33 9.10 3.76
C ALA A 343 11.52 7.96 4.78
N MET A 344 12.39 6.98 4.51
CA MET A 344 12.73 5.92 5.46
C MET A 344 13.42 6.47 6.72
N SER A 345 14.27 7.49 6.60
CA SER A 345 14.91 8.10 7.77
C SER A 345 13.92 8.76 8.73
N THR A 346 12.71 9.09 8.25
CA THR A 346 11.64 9.73 9.03
C THR A 346 11.01 8.80 10.07
N PHE A 347 11.14 7.48 9.93
CA PHE A 347 10.69 6.55 10.99
C PHE A 347 11.38 6.80 12.33
N ILE A 348 12.67 7.19 12.33
CA ILE A 348 13.44 7.46 13.55
C ILE A 348 12.81 8.61 14.36
N PRO A 349 12.66 9.83 13.83
CA PRO A 349 12.00 10.92 14.57
C PRO A 349 10.52 10.62 14.85
N VAL A 350 9.82 9.85 14.02
CA VAL A 350 8.43 9.42 14.30
C VAL A 350 8.39 8.58 15.59
N PHE A 351 9.21 7.53 15.71
CA PHE A 351 9.21 6.69 16.91
C PHE A 351 9.70 7.45 18.16
N LEU A 352 10.67 8.35 18.02
CA LEU A 352 11.15 9.19 19.11
C LEU A 352 10.14 10.27 19.53
N SER A 353 9.25 10.70 18.64
CA SER A 353 8.24 11.72 18.95
C SER A 353 7.20 11.22 19.96
N PHE A 354 6.83 9.95 19.95
CA PHE A 354 5.86 9.37 20.89
C PHE A 354 6.22 9.60 22.37
N PRO A 355 7.39 9.15 22.88
CA PRO A 355 7.78 9.41 24.26
C PRO A 355 7.96 10.90 24.53
N MET A 356 8.51 11.67 23.57
CA MET A 356 8.72 13.10 23.72
C MET A 356 7.41 13.86 23.93
N ILE A 357 6.38 13.54 23.14
CA ILE A 357 5.04 14.11 23.24
C ILE A 357 4.41 13.77 24.59
N ASN A 358 4.51 12.51 25.06
CA ASN A 358 3.96 12.13 26.36
C ASN A 358 4.64 12.86 27.53
N ILE A 359 5.97 12.91 27.55
CA ILE A 359 6.74 13.57 28.62
C ILE A 359 6.38 15.06 28.72
N LEU A 360 6.23 15.72 27.56
CA LEU A 360 5.82 17.14 27.52
C LEU A 360 4.36 17.33 27.89
N ALA A 361 3.47 16.40 27.50
CA ALA A 361 2.07 16.43 27.92
C ALA A 361 1.91 16.28 29.44
N ARG A 362 2.76 15.47 30.09
CA ARG A 362 2.79 15.37 31.57
C ARG A 362 3.28 16.65 32.24
N SER A 363 4.25 17.32 31.63
CA SER A 363 4.88 18.52 32.23
C SER A 363 4.07 19.80 32.00
N CYS A 364 3.55 19.99 30.79
CA CYS A 364 2.90 21.24 30.36
C CYS A 364 1.37 21.12 30.24
N GLY A 365 0.81 19.92 30.44
CA GLY A 365 -0.59 19.61 30.22
C GLY A 365 -0.90 19.19 28.78
N GLN A 366 -1.85 18.26 28.62
CA GLN A 366 -2.29 17.70 27.34
C GLN A 366 -2.78 18.77 26.36
N GLN A 367 -3.44 19.83 26.85
CA GLN A 367 -4.00 20.90 26.02
C GLN A 367 -2.98 22.00 25.66
N SER A 368 -1.72 21.87 26.08
CA SER A 368 -0.68 22.84 25.77
C SER A 368 -0.45 22.96 24.27
N ILE A 369 -0.22 24.18 23.80
CA ILE A 369 0.11 24.46 22.40
C ILE A 369 1.35 23.72 21.93
N VAL A 370 2.30 23.44 22.84
CA VAL A 370 3.52 22.69 22.54
C VAL A 370 3.21 21.24 22.15
N VAL A 371 2.27 20.59 22.84
CA VAL A 371 1.85 19.22 22.55
C VAL A 371 1.19 19.15 21.17
N TRP A 372 0.27 20.07 20.88
CA TRP A 372 -0.40 20.14 19.58
C TRP A 372 0.55 20.48 18.42
N LEU A 373 1.55 21.34 18.65
CA LEU A 373 2.61 21.60 17.67
C LEU A 373 3.38 20.30 17.36
N LEU A 374 3.75 19.53 18.38
CA LEU A 374 4.48 18.27 18.18
C LEU A 374 3.63 17.20 17.50
N ILE A 375 2.35 17.10 17.82
CA ILE A 375 1.41 16.23 17.09
C ILE A 375 1.37 16.65 15.63
N THR A 376 1.28 17.95 15.34
CA THR A 376 1.25 18.46 13.95
C THR A 376 2.55 18.13 13.21
N ILE A 377 3.71 18.27 13.86
CA ILE A 377 5.01 17.87 13.31
C ILE A 377 5.04 16.36 13.05
N LEU A 378 4.56 15.54 13.99
CA LEU A 378 4.42 14.09 13.81
C LEU A 378 3.58 13.76 12.58
N LEU A 379 2.40 14.39 12.40
CA LEU A 379 1.56 14.15 11.22
C LEU A 379 2.24 14.57 9.92
N ALA A 380 3.00 15.68 9.93
CA ALA A 380 3.77 16.12 8.76
C ALA A 380 4.90 15.14 8.41
N LEU A 381 5.58 14.58 9.41
CA LEU A 381 6.57 13.52 9.24
C LEU A 381 5.93 12.25 8.64
N LEU A 382 4.73 11.86 9.08
CA LEU A 382 4.00 10.74 8.50
C LEU A 382 3.62 11.00 7.04
N ALA A 383 3.18 12.21 6.70
CA ALA A 383 2.86 12.57 5.32
C ALA A 383 4.09 12.49 4.40
N PHE A 384 5.27 12.87 4.90
CA PHE A 384 6.52 12.73 4.16
C PHE A 384 6.97 11.26 4.04
N LEU A 385 6.80 10.47 5.10
CA LEU A 385 7.07 9.03 5.10
C LEU A 385 6.28 8.29 4.02
N ASP A 386 5.02 8.68 3.76
CA ASP A 386 4.18 8.07 2.71
C ASP A 386 4.79 8.17 1.30
N MET A 387 5.72 9.12 1.06
CA MET A 387 6.47 9.18 -0.20
C MET A 387 7.28 7.91 -0.48
N ALA A 388 7.69 7.18 0.55
CA ALA A 388 8.43 5.93 0.40
C ALA A 388 7.63 4.88 -0.39
N TYR A 389 6.29 4.87 -0.29
CA TYR A 389 5.46 3.93 -1.04
C TYR A 389 5.48 4.22 -2.55
N GLY A 390 5.40 5.50 -2.93
CA GLY A 390 5.45 5.87 -4.35
C GLY A 390 6.80 5.52 -4.98
N THR A 391 7.91 5.76 -4.28
CA THR A 391 9.25 5.44 -4.79
C THR A 391 9.53 3.94 -4.82
N ILE A 392 9.16 3.18 -3.78
CA ILE A 392 9.38 1.73 -3.78
C ILE A 392 8.55 1.00 -4.83
N PHE A 393 7.33 1.49 -5.13
CA PHE A 393 6.52 0.91 -6.20
C PHE A 393 7.18 1.09 -7.57
N MET A 394 7.87 2.20 -7.81
CA MET A 394 8.65 2.38 -9.03
C MET A 394 9.81 1.37 -9.12
N TYR A 395 10.55 1.15 -8.03
CA TYR A 395 11.61 0.12 -7.99
C TYR A 395 11.09 -1.29 -8.20
N VAL A 396 10.00 -1.67 -7.52
CA VAL A 396 9.40 -3.02 -7.68
C VAL A 396 8.93 -3.22 -9.12
N THR A 397 8.25 -2.22 -9.68
CA THR A 397 7.74 -2.29 -11.07
C THR A 397 8.88 -2.40 -12.07
N SER A 398 9.95 -1.63 -11.90
CA SER A 398 11.06 -1.64 -12.84
C SER A 398 12.01 -2.83 -12.66
N SER A 399 12.00 -3.47 -11.48
CA SER A 399 12.81 -4.67 -11.23
C SER A 399 12.29 -5.91 -11.95
N ALA A 400 11.09 -5.85 -12.52
CA ALA A 400 10.51 -6.96 -13.27
C ALA A 400 11.29 -7.20 -14.58
N PRO A 401 11.72 -8.44 -14.89
CA PRO A 401 12.55 -8.74 -16.07
C PRO A 401 11.89 -8.38 -17.40
N ASN A 402 10.57 -8.46 -17.46
CA ASN A 402 9.78 -8.08 -18.63
C ASN A 402 8.38 -7.61 -18.18
N LYS A 403 7.69 -6.86 -19.05
CA LYS A 403 6.34 -6.34 -18.76
C LYS A 403 5.32 -7.45 -18.46
N ARG A 404 5.53 -8.66 -18.99
CA ARG A 404 4.63 -9.82 -18.76
C ARG A 404 4.83 -10.48 -17.40
N SER A 405 5.96 -10.24 -16.73
CA SER A 405 6.22 -10.72 -15.38
C SER A 405 5.82 -9.70 -14.31
N LEU A 406 5.29 -8.53 -14.69
CA LEU A 406 4.86 -7.50 -13.74
C LEU A 406 3.81 -8.02 -12.76
N GLY A 407 2.85 -8.83 -13.21
CA GLY A 407 1.86 -9.44 -12.32
C GLY A 407 2.52 -10.39 -11.33
N ALA A 408 3.35 -11.31 -11.80
CA ALA A 408 4.09 -12.22 -10.92
C ALA A 408 5.01 -11.48 -9.91
N THR A 409 5.76 -10.46 -10.33
CA THR A 409 6.64 -9.65 -9.47
C THR A 409 5.83 -8.88 -8.43
N ASN A 410 4.77 -8.19 -8.84
CA ASN A 410 3.89 -7.46 -7.91
C ASN A 410 3.15 -8.41 -6.97
N GLY A 411 2.73 -9.58 -7.45
CA GLY A 411 2.10 -10.62 -6.63
C GLY A 411 3.05 -11.15 -5.57
N LEU A 412 4.29 -11.47 -5.93
CA LEU A 412 5.33 -11.92 -4.99
C LEU A 412 5.62 -10.83 -3.94
N SER A 413 5.78 -9.59 -4.40
CA SER A 413 6.00 -8.44 -3.54
C SER A 413 4.86 -8.26 -2.54
N GLN A 414 3.62 -8.29 -3.03
CA GLN A 414 2.42 -8.08 -2.23
C GLN A 414 2.18 -9.23 -1.26
N THR A 415 2.46 -10.48 -1.63
CA THR A 415 2.39 -11.64 -0.70
C THR A 415 3.32 -11.42 0.48
N THR A 416 4.60 -11.14 0.25
CA THR A 416 5.59 -10.96 1.34
C THR A 416 5.24 -9.75 2.22
N VAL A 417 4.74 -8.68 1.61
CA VAL A 417 4.25 -7.49 2.34
C VAL A 417 3.02 -7.79 3.19
N SER A 418 2.08 -8.59 2.68
CA SER A 418 0.86 -8.97 3.40
C SER A 418 1.19 -9.84 4.61
N ILE A 419 2.18 -10.74 4.50
CA ILE A 419 2.71 -11.51 5.63
C ILE A 419 3.24 -10.55 6.72
N ALA A 420 4.06 -9.58 6.34
CA ALA A 420 4.59 -8.60 7.29
C ALA A 420 3.49 -7.75 7.94
N ARG A 421 2.47 -7.35 7.16
CA ARG A 421 1.31 -6.59 7.65
C ARG A 421 0.42 -7.40 8.60
N ALA A 422 0.29 -8.70 8.40
CA ALA A 422 -0.47 -9.57 9.30
C ALA A 422 0.17 -9.66 10.69
N ILE A 423 1.50 -9.60 10.79
CA ILE A 423 2.27 -9.75 12.03
C ILE A 423 2.43 -8.41 12.78
N GLY A 424 2.59 -7.30 12.05
CA GLY A 424 2.97 -6.00 12.59
C GLY A 424 2.11 -5.48 13.74
N PRO A 425 0.77 -5.36 13.60
CA PRO A 425 -0.10 -4.87 14.67
C PRO A 425 0.03 -5.69 15.95
N ALA A 426 -0.15 -7.01 15.87
CA ALA A 426 -0.08 -7.90 17.02
C ALA A 426 1.27 -7.82 17.76
N LEU A 427 2.38 -7.75 17.02
CA LEU A 427 3.72 -7.58 17.61
C LEU A 427 3.84 -6.23 18.31
N SER A 428 3.44 -5.14 17.64
CA SER A 428 3.61 -3.78 18.17
C SER A 428 2.76 -3.50 19.41
N THR A 429 1.50 -3.92 19.41
CA THR A 429 0.59 -3.72 20.55
C THR A 429 0.99 -4.58 21.74
N SER A 430 1.39 -5.84 21.50
CA SER A 430 1.88 -6.73 22.58
C SER A 430 3.19 -6.21 23.18
N LEU A 431 4.09 -5.70 22.34
CA LEU A 431 5.35 -5.11 22.80
C LEU A 431 5.12 -3.80 23.56
N PHE A 432 4.12 -3.00 23.18
CA PHE A 432 3.67 -1.84 23.96
C PHE A 432 3.18 -2.26 25.34
N SER A 433 2.23 -3.21 25.43
CA SER A 433 1.71 -3.72 26.71
C SER A 433 2.83 -4.28 27.59
N TYR A 434 3.73 -5.09 27.03
CA TYR A 434 4.88 -5.63 27.75
C TYR A 434 5.82 -4.51 28.25
N SER A 435 6.07 -3.49 27.44
CA SER A 435 6.93 -2.36 27.82
C SER A 435 6.36 -1.59 29.01
N VAL A 436 5.03 -1.41 29.04
CA VAL A 436 4.33 -0.75 30.14
C VAL A 436 4.31 -1.62 31.40
N GLU A 437 3.94 -2.90 31.30
CA GLU A 437 3.83 -3.82 32.43
C GLU A 437 5.16 -4.06 33.14
N GLN A 438 6.23 -4.28 32.38
CA GLN A 438 7.58 -4.51 32.91
C GLN A 438 8.37 -3.22 33.12
N ASN A 439 7.75 -2.06 32.85
CA ASN A 439 8.38 -0.74 32.96
C ASN A 439 9.72 -0.61 32.19
N VAL A 440 9.79 -1.24 31.02
CA VAL A 440 10.99 -1.21 30.17
C VAL A 440 11.15 0.20 29.61
N LEU A 441 12.28 0.84 29.91
CA LEU A 441 12.56 2.24 29.54
C LEU A 441 11.40 3.19 29.92
N TRP A 442 10.92 3.11 31.16
CA TRP A 442 9.83 3.98 31.64
C TRP A 442 8.49 3.76 30.90
N GLY A 443 8.28 2.57 30.34
CA GLY A 443 7.11 2.25 29.49
C GLY A 443 7.33 2.51 28.00
N PHE A 444 8.48 3.07 27.60
CA PHE A 444 8.76 3.46 26.21
C PHE A 444 9.62 2.44 25.44
N GLY A 445 9.84 1.25 25.99
CA GLY A 445 10.66 0.17 25.39
C GLY A 445 10.32 -0.13 23.93
N VAL A 446 9.03 -0.21 23.62
CA VAL A 446 8.51 -0.45 22.26
C VAL A 446 9.04 0.55 21.23
N TYR A 447 9.10 1.84 21.57
CA TYR A 447 9.54 2.88 20.66
C TYR A 447 11.05 2.79 20.42
N ALA A 448 11.83 2.41 21.42
CA ALA A 448 13.27 2.18 21.27
C ALA A 448 13.55 1.00 20.33
N VAL A 449 12.83 -0.11 20.49
CA VAL A 449 12.95 -1.28 19.60
C VAL A 449 12.67 -0.91 18.15
N PHE A 450 11.57 -0.22 17.88
CA PHE A 450 11.23 0.18 16.51
C PHE A 450 12.13 1.30 15.96
N THR A 451 12.70 2.15 16.82
CA THR A 451 13.75 3.10 16.42
C THR A 451 15.00 2.37 15.94
N ILE A 452 15.44 1.34 16.67
CA ILE A 452 16.60 0.50 16.28
C ILE A 452 16.32 -0.22 14.96
N LEU A 453 15.13 -0.82 14.81
CA LEU A 453 14.72 -1.47 13.56
C LEU A 453 14.68 -0.47 12.38
N SER A 454 14.30 0.78 12.64
CA SER A 454 14.29 1.85 11.62
C SER A 454 15.70 2.23 11.16
N ILE A 455 16.70 2.16 12.04
CA ILE A 455 18.11 2.36 11.66
C ILE A 455 18.57 1.23 10.73
N PHE A 456 18.26 -0.03 11.07
CA PHE A 456 18.57 -1.16 10.18
C PHE A 456 17.85 -1.07 8.84
N ALA A 457 16.58 -0.63 8.85
CA ALA A 457 15.81 -0.37 7.64
C ALA A 457 16.45 0.69 6.74
N LEU A 458 17.01 1.75 7.34
CA LEU A 458 17.72 2.80 6.61
C LEU A 458 19.00 2.27 5.96
N LEU A 459 19.74 1.40 6.65
CA LEU A 459 20.92 0.73 6.07
C LEU A 459 20.54 -0.11 4.84
N LEU A 460 19.40 -0.79 4.87
CA LEU A 460 18.88 -1.51 3.70
C LEU A 460 18.44 -0.56 2.57
N ALA A 461 17.81 0.57 2.91
CA ALA A 461 17.36 1.57 1.94
C ALA A 461 18.51 2.18 1.14
N THR A 462 19.67 2.41 1.77
CA THR A 462 20.85 2.97 1.10
C THR A 462 21.47 2.04 0.05
N ARG A 463 21.14 0.74 0.09
CA ARG A 463 21.62 -0.26 -0.89
C ARG A 463 20.91 -0.18 -2.23
N LEU A 464 19.76 0.51 -2.32
CA LEU A 464 19.06 0.69 -3.60
C LEU A 464 19.93 1.48 -4.60
N PRO A 465 19.82 1.19 -5.91
CA PRO A 465 20.54 1.95 -6.93
C PRO A 465 20.01 3.38 -7.05
N ASP A 466 20.88 4.31 -7.47
CA ASP A 466 20.54 5.75 -7.56
C ASP A 466 19.44 6.03 -8.58
N LYS A 467 19.43 5.25 -9.67
CA LYS A 467 18.34 5.22 -10.65
C LYS A 467 17.52 3.95 -10.46
N VAL A 468 16.24 4.07 -10.76
CA VAL A 468 15.32 2.94 -10.89
C VAL A 468 15.87 1.98 -11.96
N TRP A 469 15.68 0.66 -11.79
CA TRP A 469 16.21 -0.33 -12.73
C TRP A 469 15.72 -0.01 -14.16
N ASP A 470 16.65 0.28 -15.08
CA ASP A 470 16.31 0.63 -16.46
C ASP A 470 16.04 -0.63 -17.29
N ASP A 471 15.05 -0.56 -18.19
CA ASP A 471 14.65 -1.65 -19.09
C ASP A 471 15.80 -2.12 -20.02
N THR A 472 16.89 -1.33 -20.12
CA THR A 472 18.02 -1.56 -21.03
C THR A 472 19.30 -2.13 -20.38
N GLU A 473 19.45 -2.08 -19.05
CA GLU A 473 20.67 -2.58 -18.38
C GLU A 473 20.59 -4.08 -18.01
N VAL A 474 19.41 -4.70 -18.13
CA VAL A 474 19.28 -6.15 -17.88
C VAL A 474 19.93 -6.98 -19.00
N ASP A 475 20.09 -6.40 -20.20
CA ASP A 475 20.74 -7.06 -21.33
C ASP A 475 22.28 -7.03 -21.29
N SER A 476 22.90 -6.18 -20.46
CA SER A 476 24.37 -6.03 -20.42
C SER A 476 25.08 -6.87 -19.35
N ASN A 477 24.35 -7.44 -18.39
CA ASN A 477 24.90 -8.28 -17.31
C ASN A 477 24.65 -9.79 -17.50
N ILE A 478 24.14 -10.19 -18.67
CA ILE A 478 24.12 -11.60 -19.10
C ILE A 478 25.10 -11.71 -20.28
N GLY A 479 26.39 -11.59 -19.97
CA GLY A 479 27.51 -11.79 -20.89
C GLY A 479 28.53 -12.72 -20.25
#